data_AF-A0A8J7KK66-F1
#
_entry.id   AF-A0A8J7KK66-F1
#
_cell.length_a   1.000
_cell.length_b   1.000
_cell.length_c   1.000
_cell.angle_alpha   90.00
_cell.angle_beta   90.00
_cell.angle_gamma   90.00
#
_symmetry.space_group_name_H-M   'P 1'
#
loop_
_entity.id
_entity.type
_entity.pdbx_description
1 polymer ?
#
loop_
_entity_poly.entity_id
_entity_poly.type
_entity_poly.pdbx_seq_one_letter_code
_entity_poly.pdbx_strand_id
1 'polypeptide(L)'
;MTDFVELARRGDLGELAKLSDPLAYRWLQVARDFGHVAADGLIDDLLEGPLRDHEDVVGGEHFALGVDYLRGAGLPVDLERAEMHLEAARDLGISGDTGARSGLSPAAADVFGRVFSAGD
;
A
#
# COMPACT_ATOMS: atom_id res chain seq x y z
N MET A 1 -10.19 16.07 11.54
CA MET A 1 -9.33 15.41 10.54
C MET A 1 -9.43 13.93 10.83
N THR A 2 -10.02 13.15 9.93
CA THR A 2 -10.25 11.73 10.14
C THR A 2 -8.92 10.98 10.04
N ASP A 3 -8.60 10.18 11.03
CA ASP A 3 -7.39 9.36 11.05
C ASP A 3 -7.69 8.01 10.42
N PHE A 4 -7.42 7.87 9.13
CA PHE A 4 -7.75 6.66 8.37
C PHE A 4 -6.91 5.45 8.78
N VAL A 5 -5.69 5.67 9.30
CA VAL A 5 -4.87 4.60 9.87
C VAL A 5 -5.57 4.00 11.07
N GLU A 6 -6.10 4.83 11.97
CA GLU A 6 -6.82 4.36 13.14
C GLU A 6 -8.12 3.63 12.76
N LEU A 7 -8.85 4.08 11.73
CA LEU A 7 -10.01 3.35 11.21
C LEU A 7 -9.62 1.97 10.65
N ALA A 8 -8.53 1.91 9.87
CA ALA A 8 -8.01 0.66 9.34
C ALA A 8 -7.54 -0.31 10.44
N ARG A 9 -6.85 0.20 11.46
CA ARG A 9 -6.43 -0.60 12.62
C ARG A 9 -7.61 -1.16 13.42
N ARG A 10 -8.68 -0.39 13.56
CA ARG A 10 -9.90 -0.81 14.28
C ARG A 10 -10.79 -1.74 13.46
N GLY A 11 -10.62 -1.76 12.14
CA GLY A 11 -11.47 -2.54 11.24
C GLY A 11 -12.80 -1.85 10.96
N ASP A 12 -12.86 -0.52 10.98
CA ASP A 12 -14.03 0.29 10.62
C ASP A 12 -14.26 0.30 9.09
N LEU A 13 -14.37 -0.90 8.48
CA LEU A 13 -14.36 -1.11 7.03
C LEU A 13 -15.49 -0.36 6.31
N GLY A 14 -16.65 -0.21 6.96
CA GLY A 14 -17.78 0.54 6.40
C GLY A 14 -17.52 2.05 6.26
N GLU A 15 -16.63 2.62 7.08
CA GLU A 15 -16.20 4.01 6.91
C GLU A 15 -15.13 4.14 5.82
N LEU A 16 -14.23 3.16 5.73
CA LEU A 16 -13.20 3.11 4.69
C LEU A 16 -13.82 2.94 3.29
N ALA A 17 -14.86 2.12 3.16
CA ALA A 17 -15.57 1.89 1.90
C ALA A 17 -16.35 3.12 1.39
N LYS A 18 -16.51 4.18 2.20
CA LYS A 18 -17.16 5.44 1.79
C LYS A 18 -16.18 6.45 1.18
N LEU A 19 -14.89 6.16 1.24
CA LEU A 19 -13.86 7.01 0.65
C LEU A 19 -13.89 6.88 -0.89
N SER A 20 -13.21 7.78 -1.59
CA SER A 20 -12.96 7.60 -3.03
C SER A 20 -12.26 6.26 -3.27
N ASP A 21 -12.55 5.60 -4.39
CA ASP A 21 -12.08 4.25 -4.71
C ASP A 21 -10.57 4.00 -4.43
N PRO A 22 -9.63 4.85 -4.88
CA PRO A 22 -8.20 4.64 -4.58
C PRO A 22 -7.86 4.78 -3.08
N LEU A 23 -8.51 5.71 -2.39
CA LEU A 23 -8.29 5.94 -0.97
C LEU A 23 -8.92 4.82 -0.13
N ALA A 24 -10.11 4.34 -0.52
CA ALA A 24 -10.76 3.18 0.06
C ALA A 24 -9.87 1.95 -0.10
N TYR A 25 -9.42 1.68 -1.32
CA TYR A 25 -8.51 0.57 -1.64
C TYR A 25 -7.28 0.58 -0.73
N ARG A 26 -6.57 1.71 -0.66
CA ARG A 26 -5.38 1.87 0.16
C ARG A 26 -5.62 1.54 1.64
N TRP A 27 -6.67 2.11 2.25
CA TRP A 27 -6.89 1.90 3.67
C TRP A 27 -7.50 0.53 3.99
N LEU A 28 -8.22 -0.08 3.05
CA LEU A 28 -8.65 -1.47 3.15
C LEU A 28 -7.45 -2.43 3.11
N GLN A 29 -6.44 -2.16 2.27
CA GLN A 29 -5.19 -2.92 2.29
C GLN A 29 -4.49 -2.84 3.65
N VAL A 30 -4.40 -1.64 4.23
CA VAL A 30 -3.86 -1.46 5.59
C VAL A 30 -4.68 -2.24 6.63
N ALA A 31 -6.01 -2.24 6.53
CA ALA A 31 -6.87 -2.99 7.43
C ALA A 31 -6.62 -4.51 7.31
N ARG A 32 -6.48 -5.01 6.07
CA ARG A 32 -6.09 -6.39 5.77
C ARG A 32 -4.76 -6.74 6.41
N ASP A 33 -3.75 -5.88 6.30
CA ASP A 33 -2.45 -6.09 6.94
C ASP A 33 -2.56 -6.16 8.47
N PHE A 34 -3.45 -5.36 9.08
CA PHE A 34 -3.74 -5.45 10.52
C PHE A 34 -4.61 -6.66 10.91
N GLY A 35 -4.90 -7.57 9.97
CA GLY A 35 -5.58 -8.84 10.21
C GLY A 35 -7.09 -8.80 9.99
N HIS A 36 -7.64 -7.70 9.48
CA HIS A 36 -9.06 -7.59 9.17
C HIS A 36 -9.37 -8.23 7.82
N VAL A 37 -9.38 -9.57 7.79
CA VAL A 37 -9.59 -10.37 6.56
C VAL A 37 -10.89 -10.06 5.83
N ALA A 38 -11.90 -9.49 6.50
CA ALA A 38 -13.13 -9.03 5.87
C ALA A 38 -12.90 -7.89 4.86
N ALA A 39 -11.75 -7.19 4.93
CA ALA A 39 -11.36 -6.19 3.95
C ALA A 39 -11.09 -6.82 2.57
N ASP A 40 -10.71 -8.10 2.50
CA ASP A 40 -10.36 -8.78 1.24
C ASP A 40 -11.55 -8.77 0.26
N GLY A 41 -12.78 -9.02 0.73
CA GLY A 41 -13.97 -8.97 -0.12
C GLY A 41 -14.32 -7.56 -0.62
N LEU A 42 -13.99 -6.50 0.13
CA LEU A 42 -14.19 -5.13 -0.32
C LEU A 42 -13.11 -4.69 -1.30
N ILE A 43 -11.89 -5.18 -1.11
CA ILE A 43 -10.78 -4.99 -2.04
C ILE A 43 -11.11 -5.67 -3.37
N ASP A 44 -11.61 -6.91 -3.32
CA ASP A 44 -12.05 -7.66 -4.51
C ASP A 44 -13.15 -6.92 -5.27
N ASP A 45 -14.18 -6.42 -4.59
CA ASP A 45 -15.25 -5.61 -5.22
C ASP A 45 -14.70 -4.35 -5.94
N LEU A 46 -13.73 -3.67 -5.32
CA LEU A 46 -13.05 -2.54 -5.96
C LEU A 46 -12.27 -2.97 -7.21
N LEU A 47 -11.53 -4.09 -7.13
CA LEU A 47 -10.72 -4.60 -8.23
C LEU A 47 -11.53 -5.25 -9.35
N GLU A 48 -12.73 -5.77 -9.07
CA GLU A 48 -13.63 -6.32 -10.09
C GLU A 48 -14.57 -5.26 -10.69
N GLY A 49 -14.76 -4.14 -9.98
CA GLY A 49 -15.61 -3.03 -10.35
C GLY A 49 -14.82 -1.77 -10.76
N PRO A 50 -14.83 -0.71 -9.94
CA PRO A 50 -14.35 0.61 -10.33
C PRO A 50 -12.85 0.71 -10.61
N LEU A 51 -12.02 -0.18 -10.08
CA LEU A 51 -10.56 -0.17 -10.28
C LEU A 51 -10.07 -1.26 -11.24
N ARG A 52 -10.97 -2.03 -11.85
CA ARG A 52 -10.65 -3.18 -12.71
C ARG A 52 -9.63 -2.89 -13.80
N ASP A 53 -9.81 -1.76 -14.48
CA ASP A 53 -8.97 -1.35 -15.61
C ASP A 53 -7.99 -0.22 -15.21
N HIS A 54 -7.74 -0.05 -13.91
CA HIS A 54 -6.94 1.02 -13.31
C HIS A 54 -5.71 0.48 -12.56
N GLU A 55 -4.97 -0.41 -13.21
CA GLU A 55 -3.76 -1.04 -12.67
C GLU A 55 -2.70 -0.02 -12.24
N ASP A 56 -2.60 1.12 -12.95
CA ASP A 56 -1.69 2.22 -12.60
C ASP A 56 -2.05 2.88 -11.26
N VAL A 57 -3.34 3.02 -10.98
CA VAL A 57 -3.85 3.57 -9.72
C VAL A 57 -3.59 2.59 -8.59
N VAL A 58 -3.94 1.33 -8.79
CA VAL A 58 -3.73 0.26 -7.81
C VAL A 58 -2.24 0.12 -7.48
N GLY A 59 -1.38 0.08 -8.50
CA GLY A 59 0.06 0.04 -8.35
C GLY A 59 0.59 1.27 -7.60
N GLY A 60 0.08 2.45 -7.92
CA GLY A 60 0.43 3.70 -7.23
C GLY A 60 0.12 3.67 -5.73
N GLU A 61 -1.05 3.14 -5.35
CA GLU A 61 -1.41 2.99 -3.93
C GLU A 61 -0.53 1.96 -3.22
N HIS A 62 -0.21 0.84 -3.88
CA HIS A 62 0.76 -0.13 -3.38
C HIS A 62 2.15 0.49 -3.18
N PHE A 63 2.63 1.30 -4.12
CA PHE A 63 3.90 1.99 -4.00
C PHE A 63 3.91 2.95 -2.81
N ALA A 64 2.84 3.74 -2.66
CA ALA A 64 2.70 4.68 -1.55
C ALA A 64 2.71 3.96 -0.20
N LEU A 65 1.95 2.87 -0.05
CA LEU A 65 1.92 2.06 1.16
C LEU A 65 3.29 1.48 1.50
N GLY A 66 3.98 0.92 0.49
CA GLY A 66 5.33 0.40 0.67
C GLY A 66 6.27 1.44 1.22
N VAL A 67 6.27 2.66 0.66
CA VAL A 67 7.09 3.78 1.13
C VAL A 67 6.70 4.22 2.54
N ASP A 68 5.42 4.27 2.87
CA ASP A 68 4.96 4.68 4.19
C ASP A 68 5.34 3.67 5.28
N TYR A 69 5.27 2.37 5.00
CA TYR A 69 5.80 1.32 5.87
C TYR A 69 7.33 1.38 6.02
N LEU A 70 8.07 1.74 4.97
CA LEU A 70 9.53 1.93 5.07
C LEU A 70 9.90 3.13 5.96
N ARG A 71 9.12 4.21 5.89
CA ARG A 71 9.40 5.47 6.58
C ARG A 71 8.79 5.56 7.98
N GLY A 72 7.79 4.74 8.27
CA GLY A 72 6.95 4.91 9.46
C GLY A 72 6.07 6.16 9.38
N ALA A 73 5.63 6.53 8.17
CA ALA A 73 4.83 7.73 7.93
C ALA A 73 3.35 7.45 8.16
N GLY A 74 2.88 7.64 9.39
CA GLY A 74 1.51 7.31 9.80
C GLY A 74 1.27 5.82 10.05
N LEU A 75 2.08 4.94 9.44
CA LEU A 75 2.12 3.51 9.69
C LEU A 75 3.35 3.15 10.58
N PRO A 76 3.34 2.04 11.32
CA PRO A 76 4.54 1.56 11.99
C PRO A 76 5.56 1.11 10.95
N VAL A 77 6.86 1.24 11.24
CA VAL A 77 7.88 0.70 10.34
C VAL A 77 7.75 -0.81 10.26
N ASP A 78 7.52 -1.33 9.06
CA ASP A 78 7.36 -2.77 8.78
C ASP A 78 8.00 -3.11 7.43
N LEU A 79 9.18 -3.72 7.46
CA LEU A 79 9.95 -3.99 6.25
C LEU A 79 9.37 -5.12 5.40
N GLU A 80 8.67 -6.07 6.03
CA GLU A 80 8.07 -7.22 5.33
C GLU A 80 6.84 -6.76 4.54
N ARG A 81 5.96 -5.98 5.18
CA ARG A 81 4.81 -5.36 4.50
C ARG A 81 5.26 -4.37 3.44
N ALA A 82 6.28 -3.57 3.74
CA ALA A 82 6.85 -2.67 2.76
C ALA A 82 7.30 -3.41 1.49
N GLU A 83 8.06 -4.50 1.66
CA GLU A 83 8.52 -5.33 0.54
C GLU A 83 7.36 -5.84 -0.29
N MET A 84 6.38 -6.50 0.33
CA MET A 84 5.19 -7.05 -0.33
C MET A 84 4.42 -5.98 -1.13
N HIS A 85 4.23 -4.79 -0.56
CA HIS A 85 3.54 -3.71 -1.27
C HIS A 85 4.36 -3.16 -2.43
N LEU A 86 5.68 -3.02 -2.29
CA LEU A 86 6.54 -2.56 -3.37
C LEU A 86 6.65 -3.60 -4.50
N GLU A 87 6.66 -4.89 -4.17
CA GLU A 87 6.62 -5.97 -5.15
C GLU A 87 5.32 -5.95 -5.96
N ALA A 88 4.17 -5.79 -5.29
CA ALA A 88 2.88 -5.64 -5.96
C ALA A 88 2.84 -4.40 -6.86
N ALA A 89 3.39 -3.27 -6.41
CA ALA A 89 3.51 -2.07 -7.23
C ALA A 89 4.37 -2.33 -8.49
N ARG A 90 5.50 -3.01 -8.33
CA ARG A 90 6.38 -3.38 -9.45
C ARG A 90 5.67 -4.29 -10.45
N ASP A 91 4.94 -5.30 -9.99
CA ASP A 91 4.20 -6.24 -10.83
C ASP A 91 3.15 -5.52 -11.69
N LEU A 92 2.52 -4.49 -11.11
CA LEU A 92 1.59 -3.58 -11.79
C LEU A 92 2.28 -2.49 -12.65
N GLY A 93 3.59 -2.61 -12.88
CA GLY A 93 4.35 -1.74 -13.78
C GLY A 93 4.82 -0.43 -13.17
N ILE A 94 4.72 -0.25 -11.85
CA ILE A 94 5.28 0.93 -11.19
C ILE A 94 6.81 0.83 -11.15
N SER A 95 7.45 1.86 -11.71
CA SER A 95 8.89 2.02 -11.64
C SER A 95 9.31 2.57 -10.28
N GLY A 96 10.35 1.99 -9.67
CA GLY A 96 10.93 2.50 -8.43
C GLY A 96 11.63 3.84 -8.64
N ASP A 97 10.89 4.95 -8.55
CA ASP A 97 11.48 6.27 -8.63
C ASP A 97 12.53 6.47 -7.53
N THR A 98 13.75 6.84 -7.93
CA THR A 98 14.89 6.95 -7.02
C THR A 98 14.70 7.98 -5.90
N GLY A 99 13.78 8.94 -6.05
CA GLY A 99 13.45 9.92 -5.01
C GLY A 99 12.85 9.29 -3.76
N ALA A 100 12.15 8.16 -3.89
CA ALA A 100 11.56 7.44 -2.75
C ALA A 100 12.61 6.89 -1.78
N ARG A 101 13.83 6.60 -2.28
CA ARG A 101 14.96 6.12 -1.47
C ARG A 101 15.54 7.18 -0.54
N SER A 102 15.32 8.45 -0.86
CA SER A 102 15.85 9.55 -0.07
C SER A 102 15.18 9.58 1.31
N GLY A 103 16.00 9.69 2.36
CA GLY A 103 15.54 9.69 3.75
C GLY A 103 15.17 8.32 4.32
N LEU A 104 15.36 7.23 3.58
CA LEU A 104 15.21 5.88 4.12
C LEU A 104 16.38 5.51 5.03
N SER A 105 16.10 4.71 6.06
CA SER A 105 17.12 4.03 6.84
C SER A 105 17.90 3.05 5.94
N PRO A 106 19.14 2.64 6.30
CA PRO A 106 19.91 1.71 5.46
C PRO A 106 19.17 0.38 5.22
N ALA A 107 18.44 -0.14 6.21
CA ALA A 107 17.63 -1.34 6.06
C ALA A 107 16.43 -1.13 5.12
N ALA A 108 15.75 0.01 5.23
CA ALA A 108 14.64 0.34 4.33
C ALA A 108 15.11 0.58 2.89
N ALA A 109 16.28 1.21 2.71
CA ALA A 109 16.89 1.41 1.40
C ALA A 109 17.34 0.09 0.76
N ASP A 110 17.77 -0.89 1.56
CA ASP A 110 18.10 -2.25 1.10
C ASP A 110 16.85 -2.96 0.55
N VAL A 111 15.74 -2.99 1.31
CA VAL A 111 14.44 -3.54 0.85
C VAL A 111 14.01 -2.91 -0.47
N PHE A 112 13.97 -1.57 -0.53
CA PHE A 112 13.59 -0.85 -1.75
C PHE A 112 14.51 -1.21 -2.93
N GLY A 113 15.81 -1.37 -2.67
CA GLY A 113 16.77 -1.79 -3.68
C GLY A 113 16.55 -3.21 -4.17
N ARG A 114 16.24 -4.16 -3.30
CA ARG A 114 15.97 -5.54 -3.71
C ARG A 114 14.77 -5.63 -4.66
N VAL A 115 13.71 -4.88 -4.39
CA VAL A 115 12.51 -4.87 -5.23
C VAL A 115 12.77 -4.24 -6.60
N PHE A 116 13.39 -3.06 -6.66
CA PHE A 116 13.49 -2.27 -7.90
C PHE A 116 14.85 -2.29 -8.60
N SER A 117 15.89 -2.88 -8.01
CA SER A 117 17.22 -3.00 -8.64
C SER A 117 17.48 -4.39 -9.25
N ALA A 118 16.51 -5.32 -9.22
CA ALA A 118 16.62 -6.66 -9.78
C ALA A 118 16.19 -6.76 -11.27
N GLY A 119 16.51 -5.76 -12.08
CA GLY A 119 16.16 -5.71 -13.50
C GLY A 119 17.17 -4.88 -14.29
N ASP A 120 18.36 -5.45 -14.48
CA ASP A 120 19.31 -5.09 -15.55
C ASP A 120 19.43 -6.31 -16.49
#